data_AF-A0A520E583-F1
#
_entry.id   AF-A0A520E583-F1
#
_cell.length_a   1.000
_cell.length_b   1.000
_cell.length_c   1.000
_cell.angle_alpha   90.00
_cell.angle_beta   90.00
_cell.angle_gamma   90.00
#
_symmetry.space_group_name_H-M   'P 1'
#
loop_
_entity.id
_entity.type
_entity.pdbx_description
1 polymer ?
#
loop_
_entity_poly.entity_id
_entity_poly.type
_entity_poly.pdbx_seq_one_letter_code
_entity_poly.pdbx_strand_id
1 'polypeptide(L)'
;MLQRCLATVVFCLLALGGCGGGGTGPWSLAPLPSLPTVPTNPGMPGDPGSPAVQDTDHDQVPDAADNCPAVSNPDQKDTDGDGIGDACDPDSDGDGVPNASDNCPLKPNGDQKDTDGDGVGDACDALTDRDGDGVGDASDNCPLVSNPTQADANGNGIGDACDPDSDGDGVLNPVDNCPLVANPGQEDLNGDGIGDACAGDTDGDGVLNPVDNCPLVANVGQQDLDGDGIGDACDTDVDGDGVLNPVDNCPLAQNAGQADTDGDGIGDACDPVTDTDGDGIADGVDNCPLVANPNQLDTDSDGIGNACDPDIDGDGVLNAVDNCVLVANPSQADGDADGIGDACDGDSDGDGVPDASDNCALVANADQADTDGDGIGNACDPDVDGDGVANAIDNCPLVANPTQADADGDGIGDACDAAEDVACGAGKLFEPVLATTASTVTTGLRGLLCLGCGVTNPTALTGTIDDAATLSTPVAVAASVWGTVKNDAAAYTGPRRAGFLVSLPSGLLNLSLLSNLKLTTYRAGVAQQSASASSLLTLRLLNLNGDASKQLLVMDTTKDFDAVEIEKGAVLGALSKLNVHSMCVAPPAP
;
A
#
# COMPACT_ATOMS: atom_id res chain seq x y z
N MET A 1 48.44 -5.84 -50.30
CA MET A 1 47.51 -5.01 -51.09
C MET A 1 46.97 -3.98 -50.12
N LEU A 2 47.08 -2.65 -50.22
CA LEU A 2 47.60 -1.68 -51.19
C LEU A 2 47.71 -0.37 -50.36
N GLN A 3 48.89 0.12 -50.00
CA GLN A 3 49.51 1.39 -50.45
C GLN A 3 48.66 2.68 -50.56
N ARG A 4 49.18 3.73 -49.87
CA ARG A 4 49.34 5.16 -50.29
C ARG A 4 48.08 6.05 -50.27
N CYS A 5 48.09 7.37 -50.04
CA CYS A 5 49.12 8.42 -50.15
C CYS A 5 48.66 9.74 -49.46
N LEU A 6 49.63 10.61 -49.18
CA LEU A 6 49.55 12.05 -48.83
C LEU A 6 48.89 12.96 -49.91
N ALA A 7 48.47 14.16 -49.46
CA ALA A 7 48.58 15.53 -50.06
C ALA A 7 47.23 16.29 -50.17
N THR A 8 46.99 17.39 -49.43
CA THR A 8 47.38 18.81 -49.63
C THR A 8 46.44 19.63 -50.55
N VAL A 9 45.69 20.56 -49.92
CA VAL A 9 45.24 21.93 -50.33
C VAL A 9 44.25 22.11 -51.50
N VAL A 10 43.21 22.94 -51.26
CA VAL A 10 42.62 24.06 -52.09
C VAL A 10 41.25 24.44 -51.44
N PHE A 11 41.06 25.60 -50.79
CA PHE A 11 40.76 26.98 -51.24
C PHE A 11 39.25 27.36 -51.34
N CYS A 12 38.96 28.65 -51.07
CA CYS A 12 37.72 29.46 -51.20
C CYS A 12 36.74 29.49 -50.01
N LEU A 13 36.61 30.61 -49.27
CA LEU A 13 36.10 31.98 -49.56
C LEU A 13 34.57 32.17 -49.37
N LEU A 14 34.27 33.10 -48.45
CA LEU A 14 33.29 34.21 -48.48
C LEU A 14 31.88 34.06 -47.89
N ALA A 15 31.48 35.20 -47.26
CA ALA A 15 30.15 35.81 -47.05
C ALA A 15 29.57 35.64 -45.62
N LEU A 16 29.03 36.63 -44.87
CA LEU A 16 28.65 38.06 -45.07
C LEU A 16 28.44 38.72 -43.68
N GLY A 17 28.90 39.95 -43.44
CA GLY A 17 28.04 41.13 -43.17
C GLY A 17 28.06 41.57 -41.69
N GLY A 18 28.10 42.84 -41.26
CA GLY A 18 28.07 44.17 -41.88
C GLY A 18 27.22 45.14 -41.03
N CYS A 19 27.82 46.28 -40.61
CA CYS A 19 27.27 47.60 -40.15
C CYS A 19 27.96 48.09 -38.86
N GLY A 20 28.40 49.34 -38.66
CA GLY A 20 28.39 50.56 -39.48
C GLY A 20 28.59 51.81 -38.59
N GLY A 21 29.36 52.79 -39.10
CA GLY A 21 29.44 54.19 -38.63
C GLY A 21 30.64 54.52 -37.70
N GLY A 22 31.48 55.54 -37.92
CA GLY A 22 31.54 56.60 -38.93
C GLY A 22 32.23 57.85 -38.32
N GLY A 23 33.19 58.46 -39.03
CA GLY A 23 33.55 59.88 -38.84
C GLY A 23 35.04 60.29 -38.75
N THR A 24 35.63 60.66 -39.90
CA THR A 24 36.52 61.84 -40.18
C THR A 24 37.71 62.13 -39.25
N GLY A 25 38.98 62.13 -39.69
CA GLY A 25 39.61 63.04 -40.65
C GLY A 25 41.14 63.15 -40.40
N PRO A 26 41.94 63.75 -41.31
CA PRO A 26 43.22 63.16 -41.75
C PRO A 26 44.48 63.93 -41.34
N TRP A 27 45.61 63.23 -41.17
CA TRP A 27 46.95 63.82 -41.26
C TRP A 27 47.83 62.99 -42.21
N SER A 28 48.31 63.68 -43.23
CA SER A 28 49.11 63.22 -44.36
C SER A 28 50.58 63.00 -43.98
N LEU A 29 51.13 61.87 -44.43
CA LEU A 29 52.55 61.52 -44.42
C LEU A 29 53.34 62.42 -45.38
N ALA A 30 54.46 62.99 -44.91
CA ALA A 30 55.46 63.67 -45.71
C ALA A 30 56.70 62.77 -45.91
N PRO A 31 57.32 62.71 -47.11
CA PRO A 31 58.56 62.00 -47.34
C PRO A 31 59.81 62.90 -47.20
N LEU A 32 60.94 62.22 -46.94
CA LEU A 32 62.31 62.69 -46.66
C LEU A 32 62.91 63.66 -47.69
N PRO A 33 63.87 64.53 -47.29
CA PRO A 33 64.49 65.52 -48.18
C PRO A 33 65.64 64.96 -49.01
N SER A 34 65.74 65.45 -50.25
CA SER A 34 66.79 65.20 -51.23
C SER A 34 68.04 66.08 -51.00
N LEU A 35 69.21 65.46 -51.22
CA LEU A 35 70.57 66.04 -51.23
C LEU A 35 70.73 67.29 -52.13
N PRO A 36 71.61 68.24 -51.79
CA PRO A 36 71.85 69.44 -52.58
C PRO A 36 72.81 69.20 -53.75
N THR A 37 72.48 69.81 -54.88
CA THR A 37 73.27 69.85 -56.12
C THR A 37 74.44 70.83 -56.04
N VAL A 38 75.64 70.38 -56.43
CA VAL A 38 76.83 71.20 -56.67
C VAL A 38 76.68 72.03 -57.96
N PRO A 39 76.93 73.35 -57.98
CA PRO A 39 77.01 74.12 -59.21
C PRO A 39 78.43 74.08 -59.79
N THR A 40 78.53 73.67 -61.06
CA THR A 40 79.72 73.86 -61.90
C THR A 40 79.70 75.28 -62.48
N ASN A 41 80.76 76.04 -62.28
CA ASN A 41 80.98 77.31 -63.00
C ASN A 41 82.34 77.27 -63.71
N PRO A 42 82.40 77.42 -65.04
CA PRO A 42 83.65 77.40 -65.78
C PRO A 42 84.25 78.80 -65.97
N GLY A 43 85.53 78.93 -65.65
CA GLY A 43 86.47 79.82 -66.33
C GLY A 43 86.52 81.29 -65.90
N MET A 44 87.66 81.69 -65.33
CA MET A 44 88.35 82.93 -65.73
C MET A 44 89.88 82.76 -65.58
N PRO A 45 90.69 83.42 -66.43
CA PRO A 45 92.13 83.19 -66.53
C PRO A 45 92.98 84.21 -65.77
N GLY A 46 94.08 83.74 -65.18
CA GLY A 46 95.38 84.43 -65.06
C GLY A 46 95.52 85.59 -64.07
N ASP A 47 96.24 85.34 -62.96
CA ASP A 47 97.14 86.31 -62.33
C ASP A 47 98.35 85.57 -61.71
N PRO A 48 99.61 85.85 -62.09
CA PRO A 48 100.79 85.21 -61.51
C PRO A 48 101.43 86.11 -60.44
N GLY A 49 101.41 85.74 -59.15
CA GLY A 49 102.15 86.55 -58.17
C GLY A 49 102.05 86.31 -56.66
N SER A 50 101.63 85.16 -56.13
CA SER A 50 101.71 84.89 -54.67
C SER A 50 102.68 83.74 -54.36
N PRO A 51 103.56 83.87 -53.34
CA PRO A 51 104.45 82.79 -52.92
C PRO A 51 103.61 81.59 -52.45
N ALA A 52 104.02 80.38 -52.82
CA ALA A 52 103.40 79.15 -52.34
C ALA A 52 103.41 79.16 -50.80
N VAL A 53 102.23 78.98 -50.20
CA VAL A 53 102.09 78.74 -48.76
C VAL A 53 102.76 77.39 -48.49
N GLN A 54 103.67 77.35 -47.52
CA GLN A 54 104.38 76.13 -47.16
C GLN A 54 103.40 75.22 -46.41
N ASP A 55 103.31 73.97 -46.86
CA ASP A 55 102.47 72.90 -46.35
C ASP A 55 103.34 71.64 -46.50
N THR A 56 103.94 71.23 -45.38
CA THR A 56 105.04 70.27 -45.31
C THR A 56 104.56 68.82 -45.42
N ASP A 57 103.36 68.52 -44.95
CA ASP A 57 102.80 67.17 -44.95
C ASP A 57 101.62 66.97 -45.94
N HIS A 58 101.24 68.04 -46.63
CA HIS A 58 100.25 68.07 -47.71
C HIS A 58 98.83 67.72 -47.29
N ASP A 59 98.44 68.11 -46.07
CA ASP A 59 97.12 67.85 -45.50
C ASP A 59 96.07 68.93 -45.83
N GLN A 60 96.50 69.99 -46.55
CA GLN A 60 95.74 71.19 -46.93
C GLN A 60 95.61 72.25 -45.83
N VAL A 61 96.33 72.11 -44.72
CA VAL A 61 96.52 73.11 -43.68
C VAL A 61 97.93 73.71 -43.81
N PRO A 62 98.07 75.03 -43.98
CA PRO A 62 99.38 75.67 -43.99
C PRO A 62 100.19 75.44 -42.71
N ASP A 63 101.52 75.23 -42.80
CA ASP A 63 102.43 75.01 -41.66
C ASP A 63 102.26 76.04 -40.51
N ALA A 64 101.85 77.27 -40.83
CA ALA A 64 101.67 78.35 -39.85
C ALA A 64 100.34 78.30 -39.07
N ALA A 65 99.39 77.50 -39.54
CA ALA A 65 98.07 77.28 -38.94
C ALA A 65 97.85 75.80 -38.61
N ASP A 66 98.88 74.98 -38.79
CA ASP A 66 98.87 73.54 -38.58
C ASP A 66 99.40 73.22 -37.18
N ASN A 67 98.58 72.58 -36.34
CA ASN A 67 98.98 72.11 -35.01
C ASN A 67 99.74 70.77 -35.05
N CYS A 68 99.88 70.14 -36.22
CA CYS A 68 100.82 69.08 -36.51
C CYS A 68 101.56 69.26 -37.86
N PRO A 69 102.45 70.27 -38.02
CA PRO A 69 103.08 70.65 -39.30
C PRO A 69 103.87 69.59 -40.09
N ALA A 70 104.01 68.38 -39.56
CA ALA A 70 104.74 67.28 -40.19
C ALA A 70 103.92 65.98 -40.24
N VAL A 71 102.70 65.98 -39.72
CA VAL A 71 101.81 64.81 -39.64
C VAL A 71 100.40 65.25 -40.01
N SER A 72 99.98 64.83 -41.21
CA SER A 72 98.70 65.20 -41.79
C SER A 72 97.52 64.99 -40.82
N ASN A 73 96.88 66.10 -40.44
CA ASN A 73 95.68 66.14 -39.61
C ASN A 73 94.73 67.27 -40.07
N PRO A 74 94.04 67.08 -41.21
CA PRO A 74 93.20 68.13 -41.79
C PRO A 74 92.05 68.62 -40.89
N ASP A 75 91.69 67.86 -39.86
CA ASP A 75 90.67 68.21 -38.87
C ASP A 75 91.19 69.13 -37.76
N GLN A 76 92.52 69.23 -37.61
CA GLN A 76 93.22 70.06 -36.64
C GLN A 76 92.73 69.84 -35.20
N LYS A 77 92.30 68.61 -34.89
CA LYS A 77 91.78 68.28 -33.56
C LYS A 77 92.90 68.39 -32.52
N ASP A 78 92.57 69.02 -31.40
CA ASP A 78 93.44 69.32 -30.27
C ASP A 78 92.56 69.19 -29.02
N THR A 79 92.63 68.04 -28.36
CA THR A 79 91.68 67.62 -27.32
C THR A 79 91.96 68.31 -25.98
N ASP A 80 93.22 68.56 -25.65
CA ASP A 80 93.63 69.22 -24.41
C ASP A 80 93.85 70.74 -24.55
N GLY A 81 93.95 71.23 -25.80
CA GLY A 81 94.06 72.64 -26.13
C GLY A 81 95.46 73.22 -25.91
N ASP A 82 96.51 72.39 -25.86
CA ASP A 82 97.89 72.85 -25.63
C ASP A 82 98.55 73.47 -26.89
N GLY A 83 97.90 73.31 -28.05
CA GLY A 83 98.33 73.81 -29.34
C GLY A 83 99.10 72.79 -30.20
N ILE A 84 99.25 71.54 -29.73
CA ILE A 84 99.70 70.38 -30.48
C ILE A 84 98.45 69.58 -30.87
N GLY A 85 98.34 69.15 -32.13
CA GLY A 85 97.19 68.37 -32.56
C GLY A 85 97.25 66.92 -32.07
N ASP A 86 96.09 66.30 -31.84
CA ASP A 86 95.94 64.91 -31.39
C ASP A 86 96.79 63.93 -32.22
N ALA A 87 96.97 64.21 -33.53
CA ALA A 87 97.71 63.36 -34.45
C ALA A 87 99.23 63.30 -34.17
N CYS A 88 99.78 64.31 -33.48
CA CYS A 88 101.20 64.42 -33.16
C CYS A 88 101.48 64.67 -31.68
N ASP A 89 100.44 64.71 -30.85
CA ASP A 89 100.54 64.82 -29.40
C ASP A 89 100.88 63.45 -28.77
N PRO A 90 101.92 63.35 -27.92
CA PRO A 90 102.18 62.15 -27.12
C PRO A 90 101.15 61.86 -26.01
N ASP A 91 100.33 62.83 -25.61
CA ASP A 91 99.33 62.79 -24.53
C ASP A 91 98.15 63.69 -24.91
N SER A 92 97.26 63.18 -25.78
CA SER A 92 96.30 64.02 -26.50
C SER A 92 95.24 64.66 -25.63
N ASP A 93 94.97 64.13 -24.44
CA ASP A 93 93.96 64.67 -23.53
C ASP A 93 94.53 65.37 -22.28
N GLY A 94 95.86 65.39 -22.15
CA GLY A 94 96.60 66.15 -21.15
C GLY A 94 96.38 65.67 -19.72
N ASP A 95 95.99 64.41 -19.52
CA ASP A 95 95.71 63.84 -18.20
C ASP A 95 96.95 63.32 -17.45
N GLY A 96 98.09 63.26 -18.16
CA GLY A 96 99.38 62.83 -17.65
C GLY A 96 99.74 61.36 -17.95
N VAL A 97 98.91 60.62 -18.69
CA VAL A 97 99.16 59.27 -19.16
C VAL A 97 99.42 59.29 -20.67
N PRO A 98 100.62 58.87 -21.16
CA PRO A 98 100.90 58.90 -22.59
C PRO A 98 99.95 57.98 -23.39
N ASN A 99 99.53 58.43 -24.57
CA ASN A 99 98.57 57.76 -25.49
C ASN A 99 98.82 56.25 -25.70
N ALA A 100 100.08 55.80 -25.65
CA ALA A 100 100.44 54.39 -25.87
C ALA A 100 100.11 53.47 -24.68
N SER A 101 99.86 54.05 -23.52
CA SER A 101 99.57 53.39 -22.23
C SER A 101 98.26 53.87 -21.62
N ASP A 102 97.54 54.72 -22.33
CA ASP A 102 96.28 55.30 -21.92
C ASP A 102 95.13 54.44 -22.44
N ASN A 103 94.26 53.97 -21.55
CA ASN A 103 93.04 53.23 -21.90
C ASN A 103 91.87 54.14 -22.31
N CYS A 104 92.04 55.47 -22.27
CA CYS A 104 91.16 56.48 -22.85
C CYS A 104 91.92 57.65 -23.51
N PRO A 105 92.68 57.44 -24.62
CA PRO A 105 93.63 58.41 -25.20
C PRO A 105 93.09 59.79 -25.63
N LEU A 106 91.79 60.04 -25.52
CA LEU A 106 91.12 61.27 -25.94
C LEU A 106 90.13 61.78 -24.88
N LYS A 107 90.15 61.23 -23.66
CA LYS A 107 89.21 61.59 -22.60
C LYS A 107 89.87 61.43 -21.22
N PRO A 108 90.15 62.54 -20.50
CA PRO A 108 91.01 62.52 -19.33
C PRO A 108 90.57 61.54 -18.24
N ASN A 109 91.44 60.60 -17.90
CA ASN A 109 91.25 59.58 -16.87
C ASN A 109 92.59 59.11 -16.24
N GLY A 110 93.32 60.03 -15.61
CA GLY A 110 94.65 59.71 -15.06
C GLY A 110 94.70 58.62 -13.97
N ASP A 111 93.56 58.07 -13.53
CA ASP A 111 93.47 56.90 -12.67
C ASP A 111 93.43 55.55 -13.41
N GLN A 112 93.20 55.58 -14.73
CA GLN A 112 93.19 54.44 -15.66
C GLN A 112 92.29 53.30 -15.19
N LYS A 113 91.18 53.63 -14.52
CA LYS A 113 90.25 52.62 -14.01
C LYS A 113 89.57 51.91 -15.18
N ASP A 114 89.60 50.58 -15.13
CA ASP A 114 89.03 49.65 -16.11
C ASP A 114 88.38 48.52 -15.29
N THR A 115 87.06 48.63 -15.11
CA THR A 115 86.31 47.79 -14.15
C THR A 115 86.09 46.37 -14.68
N ASP A 116 85.86 46.21 -15.98
CA ASP A 116 85.59 44.93 -16.63
C ASP A 116 86.84 44.30 -17.27
N GLY A 117 87.94 45.05 -17.36
CA GLY A 117 89.25 44.56 -17.78
C GLY A 117 89.36 44.31 -19.27
N ASP A 118 88.52 44.96 -20.08
CA ASP A 118 88.48 44.79 -21.54
C ASP A 118 89.57 45.60 -22.27
N GLY A 119 90.25 46.50 -21.54
CA GLY A 119 91.31 47.37 -22.04
C GLY A 119 90.85 48.77 -22.45
N VAL A 120 89.56 49.11 -22.31
CA VAL A 120 88.99 50.46 -22.43
C VAL A 120 88.70 50.98 -21.03
N GLY A 121 89.13 52.21 -20.71
CA GLY A 121 88.91 52.75 -19.36
C GLY A 121 87.45 53.13 -19.10
N ASP A 122 86.98 53.01 -17.86
CA ASP A 122 85.61 53.38 -17.41
C ASP A 122 85.20 54.79 -17.90
N ALA A 123 86.17 55.69 -18.06
CA ALA A 123 85.92 57.06 -18.49
C ALA A 123 85.46 57.14 -19.94
N CYS A 124 85.92 56.26 -20.84
CA CYS A 124 85.62 56.26 -22.27
C CYS A 124 84.93 54.98 -22.75
N ASP A 125 84.76 54.01 -21.86
CA ASP A 125 84.03 52.79 -22.12
C ASP A 125 82.51 53.06 -22.05
N ALA A 126 81.83 52.74 -23.14
CA ALA A 126 80.38 52.87 -23.27
C ALA A 126 79.66 51.52 -23.05
N LEU A 127 80.42 50.44 -22.88
CA LEU A 127 79.96 49.07 -22.70
C LEU A 127 80.19 48.53 -21.29
N THR A 128 80.61 49.40 -20.35
CA THR A 128 80.92 49.03 -18.96
C THR A 128 79.87 48.09 -18.43
N ASP A 129 80.28 46.88 -18.12
CA ASP A 129 79.41 45.79 -17.66
C ASP A 129 79.77 45.51 -16.19
N ARG A 130 79.11 46.23 -15.27
CA ARG A 130 79.49 46.20 -13.85
C ARG A 130 79.20 44.89 -13.16
N ASP A 131 78.29 44.07 -13.67
CA ASP A 131 77.95 42.77 -13.08
C ASP A 131 78.43 41.56 -13.91
N GLY A 132 78.98 41.81 -15.10
CA GLY A 132 79.71 40.86 -15.92
C GLY A 132 78.81 39.85 -16.62
N ASP A 133 77.57 40.22 -16.93
CA ASP A 133 76.56 39.34 -17.49
C ASP A 133 76.52 39.30 -19.03
N GLY A 134 77.28 40.18 -19.67
CA GLY A 134 77.38 40.33 -21.12
C GLY A 134 76.50 41.44 -21.71
N VAL A 135 75.79 42.21 -20.89
CA VAL A 135 74.99 43.38 -21.26
C VAL A 135 75.58 44.63 -20.63
N GLY A 136 76.01 45.60 -21.44
CA GLY A 136 76.60 46.83 -20.92
C GLY A 136 75.58 47.69 -20.16
N ASP A 137 76.04 48.36 -19.09
CA ASP A 137 75.28 49.14 -18.10
C ASP A 137 74.19 50.06 -18.67
N ALA A 138 74.44 50.65 -19.84
CA ALA A 138 73.53 51.59 -20.48
C ALA A 138 72.31 50.92 -21.13
N SER A 139 72.42 49.64 -21.47
CA SER A 139 71.35 48.80 -22.02
C SER A 139 70.85 47.75 -21.03
N ASP A 140 71.49 47.69 -19.86
CA ASP A 140 71.16 46.75 -18.82
C ASP A 140 69.96 47.24 -17.99
N ASN A 141 68.92 46.40 -17.85
CA ASN A 141 67.77 46.68 -17.00
C ASN A 141 67.98 46.24 -15.55
N CYS A 142 69.12 45.59 -15.24
CA CYS A 142 69.63 45.36 -13.90
C CYS A 142 71.15 45.58 -13.80
N PRO A 143 71.68 46.83 -13.94
CA PRO A 143 73.13 47.14 -14.09
C PRO A 143 74.09 46.74 -12.96
N LEU A 144 73.62 46.06 -11.93
CA LEU A 144 74.39 45.59 -10.78
C LEU A 144 74.05 44.14 -10.39
N VAL A 145 73.14 43.48 -11.12
CA VAL A 145 72.64 42.13 -10.85
C VAL A 145 72.54 41.36 -12.16
N SER A 146 73.53 40.50 -12.38
CA SER A 146 73.64 39.68 -13.59
C SER A 146 72.34 38.99 -13.97
N ASN A 147 71.80 39.33 -15.14
CA ASN A 147 70.58 38.81 -15.72
C ASN A 147 70.64 38.70 -17.26
N PRO A 148 71.55 37.88 -17.84
CA PRO A 148 71.93 37.93 -19.27
C PRO A 148 70.79 37.84 -20.30
N THR A 149 69.61 37.40 -19.91
CA THR A 149 68.41 37.32 -20.75
C THR A 149 67.64 38.64 -20.86
N GLN A 150 67.94 39.64 -20.01
CA GLN A 150 67.20 40.89 -19.86
C GLN A 150 65.69 40.68 -19.71
N ALA A 151 65.27 39.66 -18.95
CA ALA A 151 63.85 39.39 -18.75
C ALA A 151 63.21 40.55 -17.96
N ASP A 152 62.01 40.95 -18.36
CA ASP A 152 61.25 42.08 -17.83
C ASP A 152 59.76 41.76 -18.09
N ALA A 153 59.14 41.04 -17.15
CA ALA A 153 57.81 40.47 -17.32
C ALA A 153 56.71 41.54 -17.39
N ASN A 154 56.86 42.64 -16.65
CA ASN A 154 55.92 43.77 -16.65
C ASN A 154 56.25 44.88 -17.67
N GLY A 155 57.44 44.84 -18.28
CA GLY A 155 57.88 45.78 -19.30
C GLY A 155 58.16 47.20 -18.76
N ASN A 156 58.44 47.35 -17.47
CA ASN A 156 58.64 48.64 -16.82
C ASN A 156 60.08 49.19 -16.99
N GLY A 157 60.99 48.40 -17.57
CA GLY A 157 62.38 48.75 -17.80
C GLY A 157 63.33 48.42 -16.63
N ILE A 158 62.84 47.75 -15.59
CA ILE A 158 63.61 47.11 -14.51
C ILE A 158 63.54 45.60 -14.77
N GLY A 159 64.69 44.92 -14.80
CA GLY A 159 64.69 43.49 -15.10
C GLY A 159 64.16 42.63 -13.95
N ASP A 160 63.62 41.46 -14.26
CA ASP A 160 63.02 40.53 -13.28
C ASP A 160 63.98 40.20 -12.11
N ALA A 161 65.29 40.17 -12.39
CA ALA A 161 66.32 39.87 -11.40
C ALA A 161 66.48 40.94 -10.31
N CYS A 162 66.08 42.18 -10.58
CA CYS A 162 66.21 43.32 -9.68
C CYS A 162 64.91 44.10 -9.45
N ASP A 163 63.81 43.72 -10.10
CA ASP A 163 62.46 44.24 -9.84
C ASP A 163 61.89 43.61 -8.56
N PRO A 164 61.46 44.39 -7.55
CA PRO A 164 60.76 43.86 -6.37
C PRO A 164 59.36 43.28 -6.64
N ASP A 165 58.77 43.58 -7.80
CA ASP A 165 57.43 43.17 -8.27
C ASP A 165 57.51 42.92 -9.79
N SER A 166 58.05 41.75 -10.16
CA SER A 166 58.53 41.50 -11.54
C SER A 166 57.40 41.49 -12.58
N ASP A 167 56.17 41.18 -12.19
CA ASP A 167 55.01 41.19 -13.09
C ASP A 167 54.05 42.39 -12.90
N GLY A 168 54.31 43.23 -11.89
CA GLY A 168 53.66 44.52 -11.71
C GLY A 168 52.20 44.42 -11.28
N ASP A 169 51.82 43.31 -10.66
CA ASP A 169 50.44 43.02 -10.27
C ASP A 169 50.05 43.61 -8.90
N GLY A 170 51.05 44.11 -8.17
CA GLY A 170 50.92 44.73 -6.86
C GLY A 170 51.25 43.81 -5.68
N VAL A 171 51.65 42.56 -5.92
CA VAL A 171 52.13 41.60 -4.93
C VAL A 171 53.64 41.43 -5.08
N LEU A 172 54.37 41.53 -3.96
CA LEU A 172 55.83 41.48 -4.02
C LEU A 172 56.33 40.05 -4.18
N ASN A 173 57.36 39.84 -5.02
CA ASN A 173 57.95 38.54 -5.35
C ASN A 173 58.11 37.55 -4.16
N PRO A 174 58.52 37.95 -2.94
CA PRO A 174 58.70 37.00 -1.83
C PRO A 174 57.40 36.42 -1.25
N VAL A 175 56.25 37.02 -1.54
CA VAL A 175 54.92 36.58 -1.08
C VAL A 175 53.96 36.29 -2.24
N ASP A 176 54.43 36.49 -3.46
CA ASP A 176 53.71 36.19 -4.68
C ASP A 176 53.88 34.70 -5.03
N ASN A 177 52.75 34.01 -5.25
CA ASN A 177 52.72 32.61 -5.68
C ASN A 177 52.86 32.44 -7.20
N CYS A 178 52.88 33.53 -7.98
CA CYS A 178 53.26 33.56 -9.40
C CYS A 178 54.14 34.77 -9.76
N PRO A 179 55.40 34.87 -9.27
CA PRO A 179 56.25 36.07 -9.38
C PRO A 179 56.56 36.64 -10.78
N LEU A 180 56.12 36.00 -11.86
CA LEU A 180 56.36 36.41 -13.24
C LEU A 180 55.06 36.44 -14.07
N VAL A 181 53.90 36.21 -13.46
CA VAL A 181 52.60 36.10 -14.13
C VAL A 181 51.53 36.76 -13.26
N ALA A 182 51.17 38.00 -13.63
CA ALA A 182 50.28 38.84 -12.84
C ALA A 182 48.97 38.14 -12.43
N ASN A 183 48.78 37.97 -11.13
CA ASN A 183 47.61 37.37 -10.50
C ASN A 183 47.29 38.04 -9.13
N PRO A 184 46.80 39.30 -9.11
CA PRO A 184 46.62 40.06 -7.87
C PRO A 184 45.69 39.42 -6.82
N GLY A 185 44.91 38.42 -7.21
CA GLY A 185 44.03 37.63 -6.34
C GLY A 185 44.74 36.51 -5.56
N GLN A 186 45.96 36.13 -5.95
CA GLN A 186 46.75 35.02 -5.41
C GLN A 186 45.93 33.72 -5.24
N GLU A 187 45.03 33.42 -6.16
CA GLU A 187 44.30 32.16 -6.15
C GLU A 187 45.27 30.96 -6.18
N ASP A 188 45.00 29.95 -5.35
CA ASP A 188 45.80 28.74 -5.15
C ASP A 188 44.82 27.64 -4.70
N LEU A 189 44.17 27.01 -5.68
CA LEU A 189 43.06 26.09 -5.47
C LEU A 189 43.51 24.83 -4.71
N ASN A 190 44.71 24.32 -5.00
CA ASN A 190 45.24 23.10 -4.42
C ASN A 190 46.10 23.34 -3.14
N GLY A 191 46.49 24.58 -2.88
CA GLY A 191 47.21 25.00 -1.68
C GLY A 191 48.69 24.58 -1.66
N ASP A 192 49.31 24.33 -2.81
CA ASP A 192 50.71 23.91 -2.91
C ASP A 192 51.71 25.07 -2.89
N GLY A 193 51.20 26.31 -2.93
CA GLY A 193 51.98 27.55 -2.91
C GLY A 193 52.40 28.06 -4.29
N ILE A 194 51.95 27.43 -5.38
CA ILE A 194 52.02 27.93 -6.75
C ILE A 194 50.63 28.44 -7.13
N GLY A 195 50.53 29.69 -7.61
CA GLY A 195 49.22 30.26 -7.92
C GLY A 195 48.57 29.67 -9.18
N ASP A 196 47.24 29.71 -9.23
CA ASP A 196 46.43 29.16 -10.32
C ASP A 196 46.83 29.73 -11.70
N ALA A 197 47.29 30.99 -11.74
CA ALA A 197 47.70 31.68 -12.96
C ALA A 197 48.99 31.11 -13.60
N CYS A 198 49.84 30.47 -12.80
CA CYS A 198 51.11 29.89 -13.24
C CYS A 198 51.25 28.39 -12.94
N ALA A 199 50.24 27.78 -12.31
CA ALA A 199 50.14 26.36 -12.11
C ALA A 199 49.93 25.61 -13.45
N GLY A 200 50.62 24.48 -13.61
CA GLY A 200 50.41 23.57 -14.74
C GLY A 200 49.28 22.55 -14.52
N ASP A 201 48.84 22.44 -13.26
CA ASP A 201 47.80 21.56 -12.71
C ASP A 201 47.17 22.36 -11.57
N THR A 202 46.05 23.04 -11.87
CA THR A 202 45.47 24.06 -11.00
C THR A 202 44.76 23.43 -9.79
N ASP A 203 44.13 22.27 -9.94
CA ASP A 203 43.41 21.61 -8.85
C ASP A 203 44.22 20.51 -8.12
N GLY A 204 45.40 20.17 -8.63
CA GLY A 204 46.36 19.28 -7.99
C GLY A 204 45.95 17.82 -8.01
N ASP A 205 45.09 17.40 -8.93
CA ASP A 205 44.61 16.02 -9.05
C ASP A 205 45.59 15.10 -9.80
N GLY A 206 46.62 15.69 -10.42
CA GLY A 206 47.67 15.01 -11.19
C GLY A 206 47.41 14.96 -12.70
N VAL A 207 46.33 15.57 -13.20
CA VAL A 207 46.04 15.80 -14.61
C VAL A 207 46.41 17.24 -14.96
N LEU A 208 47.16 17.44 -16.05
CA LEU A 208 47.60 18.79 -16.42
C LEU A 208 46.46 19.56 -17.10
N ASN A 209 46.30 20.85 -16.78
CA ASN A 209 45.26 21.73 -17.30
C ASN A 209 44.92 21.58 -18.81
N PRO A 210 45.89 21.41 -19.75
CA PRO A 210 45.58 21.28 -21.17
C PRO A 210 44.89 19.97 -21.59
N VAL A 211 44.91 18.96 -20.73
CA VAL A 211 44.30 17.64 -20.97
C VAL A 211 43.26 17.27 -19.91
N ASP A 212 43.02 18.18 -18.97
CA ASP A 212 42.06 18.04 -17.89
C ASP A 212 40.68 18.50 -18.38
N ASN A 213 39.68 17.62 -18.31
CA ASN A 213 38.30 17.93 -18.64
C ASN A 213 37.55 18.66 -17.51
N CYS A 214 38.17 18.83 -16.34
CA CYS A 214 37.73 19.70 -15.25
C CYS A 214 38.89 20.45 -14.57
N PRO A 215 39.56 21.42 -15.24
CA PRO A 215 40.79 22.07 -14.76
C PRO A 215 40.74 22.79 -13.41
N LEU A 216 39.56 22.90 -12.79
CA LEU A 216 39.32 23.58 -11.52
C LEU A 216 38.62 22.65 -10.49
N VAL A 217 38.43 21.37 -10.80
CA VAL A 217 37.71 20.42 -9.95
C VAL A 217 38.37 19.05 -10.05
N ALA A 218 39.12 18.70 -9.00
CA ALA A 218 39.92 17.49 -8.96
C ALA A 218 39.10 16.22 -9.32
N ASN A 219 39.46 15.58 -10.43
CA ASN A 219 38.78 14.44 -11.00
C ASN A 219 39.73 13.49 -11.76
N VAL A 220 40.72 12.93 -11.04
CA VAL A 220 41.75 12.00 -11.54
C VAL A 220 41.28 10.93 -12.54
N GLY A 221 40.01 10.50 -12.42
CA GLY A 221 39.40 9.50 -13.30
C GLY A 221 38.99 10.01 -14.68
N GLN A 222 38.92 11.32 -14.89
CA GLN A 222 38.56 12.01 -16.14
C GLN A 222 37.34 11.37 -16.82
N GLN A 223 36.34 11.01 -16.01
CA GLN A 223 35.06 10.53 -16.52
C GLN A 223 34.37 11.66 -17.30
N ASP A 224 33.71 11.27 -18.39
CA ASP A 224 33.03 12.11 -19.37
C ASP A 224 31.97 11.21 -20.01
N LEU A 225 30.79 11.14 -19.38
CA LEU A 225 29.75 10.17 -19.70
C LEU A 225 29.14 10.41 -21.08
N ASP A 226 28.95 11.67 -21.48
CA ASP A 226 28.34 12.05 -22.76
C ASP A 226 29.36 12.31 -23.88
N GLY A 227 30.64 12.50 -23.54
CA GLY A 227 31.75 12.68 -24.47
C GLY A 227 31.85 14.10 -25.03
N ASP A 228 31.30 15.11 -24.37
CA ASP A 228 31.33 16.50 -24.83
C ASP A 228 32.65 17.23 -24.53
N GLY A 229 33.49 16.61 -23.69
CA GLY A 229 34.81 17.11 -23.29
C GLY A 229 34.82 17.90 -21.97
N ILE A 230 33.68 18.01 -21.28
CA ILE A 230 33.54 18.46 -19.89
C ILE A 230 33.47 17.20 -19.02
N GLY A 231 34.22 17.15 -17.93
CA GLY A 231 34.21 15.96 -17.07
C GLY A 231 32.99 15.89 -16.14
N ASP A 232 32.55 14.68 -15.79
CA ASP A 232 31.39 14.43 -14.91
C ASP A 232 31.44 15.22 -13.58
N ALA A 233 32.66 15.52 -13.10
CA ALA A 233 32.88 16.23 -11.84
C ALA A 233 32.54 17.72 -11.89
N CYS A 234 32.58 18.33 -13.08
CA CYS A 234 32.31 19.75 -13.31
C CYS A 234 31.20 19.99 -14.35
N ASP A 235 30.63 18.92 -14.90
CA ASP A 235 29.50 18.99 -15.81
C ASP A 235 28.17 19.17 -15.05
N THR A 236 27.32 20.01 -15.60
CA THR A 236 25.98 20.30 -15.08
C THR A 236 24.88 19.45 -15.72
N ASP A 237 25.20 18.70 -16.77
CA ASP A 237 24.32 17.83 -17.56
C ASP A 237 25.10 16.59 -17.99
N VAL A 238 25.44 15.72 -17.01
CA VAL A 238 26.47 14.69 -17.15
C VAL A 238 26.15 13.67 -18.24
N ASP A 239 24.89 13.42 -18.56
CA ASP A 239 24.51 12.48 -19.60
C ASP A 239 24.17 13.12 -20.96
N GLY A 240 24.18 14.47 -21.04
CA GLY A 240 24.01 15.23 -22.26
C GLY A 240 22.60 15.15 -22.86
N ASP A 241 21.58 14.89 -22.04
CA ASP A 241 20.19 14.76 -22.50
C ASP A 241 19.44 16.10 -22.60
N GLY A 242 20.03 17.17 -22.04
CA GLY A 242 19.49 18.52 -22.01
C GLY A 242 18.74 18.89 -20.73
N VAL A 243 18.74 18.03 -19.70
CA VAL A 243 18.16 18.25 -18.38
C VAL A 243 19.28 18.33 -17.34
N LEU A 244 19.33 19.43 -16.58
CA LEU A 244 20.42 19.63 -15.62
C LEU A 244 20.34 18.64 -14.45
N ASN A 245 21.49 18.11 -14.01
CA ASN A 245 21.60 17.11 -12.93
C ASN A 245 20.70 17.37 -11.69
N PRO A 246 20.53 18.60 -11.17
CA PRO A 246 19.71 18.84 -9.98
C PRO A 246 18.20 18.66 -10.17
N VAL A 247 17.72 18.62 -11.42
CA VAL A 247 16.30 18.46 -11.78
C VAL A 247 16.05 17.23 -12.65
N ASP A 248 17.11 16.53 -13.00
CA ASP A 248 17.07 15.30 -13.76
C ASP A 248 16.72 14.12 -12.84
N ASN A 249 15.66 13.38 -13.15
CA ASN A 249 15.26 12.18 -12.44
C ASN A 249 16.09 10.94 -12.84
N CYS A 250 16.97 11.06 -13.84
CA CYS A 250 18.00 10.09 -14.22
C CYS A 250 19.34 10.75 -14.61
N PRO A 251 20.08 11.36 -13.67
CA PRO A 251 21.30 12.15 -13.95
C PRO A 251 22.48 11.46 -14.65
N LEU A 252 22.37 10.16 -14.94
CA LEU A 252 23.41 9.33 -15.54
C LEU A 252 22.87 8.51 -16.74
N ALA A 253 21.64 8.76 -17.19
CA ALA A 253 20.98 7.96 -18.21
C ALA A 253 20.01 8.80 -19.04
N GLN A 254 20.41 9.07 -20.29
CA GLN A 254 19.70 9.97 -21.19
C GLN A 254 18.20 9.71 -21.26
N ASN A 255 17.42 10.68 -20.79
CA ASN A 255 15.97 10.58 -20.72
C ASN A 255 15.29 11.97 -20.81
N ALA A 256 15.60 12.76 -21.84
CA ALA A 256 15.10 14.13 -22.02
C ALA A 256 13.57 14.35 -21.85
N GLY A 257 12.77 13.28 -21.91
CA GLY A 257 11.34 13.28 -21.60
C GLY A 257 10.96 13.26 -20.12
N GLN A 258 11.89 12.98 -19.21
CA GLN A 258 11.74 12.93 -17.75
C GLN A 258 10.49 12.14 -17.31
N ALA A 259 10.27 11.01 -17.97
CA ALA A 259 9.17 10.12 -17.62
C ALA A 259 9.45 9.49 -16.25
N ASP A 260 8.41 9.46 -15.42
CA ASP A 260 8.39 9.02 -14.03
C ASP A 260 6.98 8.50 -13.80
N THR A 261 6.76 7.23 -14.18
CA THR A 261 5.42 6.66 -14.27
C THR A 261 4.77 6.48 -12.90
N ASP A 262 5.58 6.15 -11.89
CA ASP A 262 5.17 5.84 -10.53
C ASP A 262 5.22 7.07 -9.59
N GLY A 263 5.96 8.11 -9.98
CA GLY A 263 6.07 9.36 -9.25
C GLY A 263 6.96 9.27 -8.02
N ASP A 264 7.86 8.27 -7.93
CA ASP A 264 8.76 8.10 -6.79
C ASP A 264 9.98 9.05 -6.84
N GLY A 265 10.18 9.71 -7.99
CA GLY A 265 11.24 10.68 -8.25
C GLY A 265 12.47 10.10 -8.95
N ILE A 266 12.49 8.81 -9.27
CA ILE A 266 13.46 8.13 -10.13
C ILE A 266 12.82 7.96 -11.52
N GLY A 267 13.49 8.39 -12.58
CA GLY A 267 12.90 8.30 -13.92
C GLY A 267 12.89 6.88 -14.49
N ASP A 268 11.92 6.60 -15.37
CA ASP A 268 11.73 5.29 -16.01
C ASP A 268 13.01 4.74 -16.69
N ALA A 269 13.93 5.62 -17.12
CA ALA A 269 15.15 5.24 -17.83
C ALA A 269 16.25 4.66 -16.92
N CYS A 270 16.22 4.98 -15.63
CA CYS A 270 17.20 4.59 -14.63
C CYS A 270 16.57 3.92 -13.40
N ASP A 271 15.25 3.78 -13.38
CA ASP A 271 14.51 3.07 -12.37
C ASP A 271 14.80 1.56 -12.44
N PRO A 272 15.46 0.99 -11.42
CA PRO A 272 15.75 -0.44 -11.37
C PRO A 272 14.49 -1.31 -11.17
N VAL A 273 13.35 -0.71 -10.79
CA VAL A 273 12.15 -1.38 -10.33
C VAL A 273 10.92 -0.62 -10.83
N THR A 274 10.53 -0.82 -12.10
CA THR A 274 9.29 -0.21 -12.61
C THR A 274 8.10 -0.65 -11.74
N ASP A 275 7.43 0.31 -11.11
CA ASP A 275 6.24 0.15 -10.26
C ASP A 275 5.11 1.00 -10.86
N THR A 276 4.54 0.56 -11.97
CA THR A 276 3.74 1.41 -12.88
C THR A 276 2.54 2.10 -12.19
N ASP A 277 2.05 1.60 -11.06
CA ASP A 277 0.96 2.21 -10.31
C ASP A 277 1.34 2.83 -8.94
N GLY A 278 2.62 2.74 -8.56
CA GLY A 278 3.21 3.40 -7.40
C GLY A 278 2.72 2.85 -6.06
N ASP A 279 2.42 1.56 -5.99
CA ASP A 279 1.91 0.91 -4.77
C ASP A 279 3.01 0.34 -3.85
N GLY A 280 4.26 0.37 -4.32
CA GLY A 280 5.44 -0.14 -3.66
C GLY A 280 5.84 -1.56 -4.07
N ILE A 281 5.17 -2.16 -5.05
CA ILE A 281 5.43 -3.49 -5.59
C ILE A 281 5.85 -3.38 -7.07
N ALA A 282 7.00 -3.95 -7.40
CA ALA A 282 7.51 -3.91 -8.78
C ALA A 282 6.60 -4.65 -9.77
N ASP A 283 6.38 -4.10 -10.97
CA ASP A 283 5.59 -4.68 -12.07
C ASP A 283 5.89 -6.17 -12.33
N GLY A 284 7.15 -6.57 -12.18
CA GLY A 284 7.60 -7.94 -12.44
C GLY A 284 7.15 -8.97 -11.41
N VAL A 285 6.68 -8.53 -10.24
CA VAL A 285 6.16 -9.37 -9.15
C VAL A 285 4.78 -8.93 -8.67
N ASP A 286 4.30 -7.78 -9.15
CA ASP A 286 2.98 -7.24 -8.88
C ASP A 286 1.90 -8.06 -9.61
N ASN A 287 0.91 -8.55 -8.86
CA ASN A 287 -0.24 -9.26 -9.41
C ASN A 287 -1.34 -8.33 -9.94
N CYS A 288 -1.20 -7.01 -9.80
CA CYS A 288 -1.98 -5.97 -10.46
C CYS A 288 -1.14 -4.76 -10.93
N PRO A 289 -0.22 -4.91 -11.91
CA PRO A 289 0.77 -3.87 -12.31
C PRO A 289 0.24 -2.49 -12.75
N LEU A 290 -1.07 -2.28 -12.80
CA LEU A 290 -1.70 -1.04 -13.24
C LEU A 290 -2.75 -0.52 -12.23
N VAL A 291 -2.95 -1.22 -11.11
CA VAL A 291 -3.95 -0.92 -10.09
C VAL A 291 -3.37 -1.17 -8.69
N ALA A 292 -2.98 -0.08 -8.04
CA ALA A 292 -2.32 -0.11 -6.75
C ALA A 292 -3.03 -1.00 -5.70
N ASN A 293 -2.33 -2.04 -5.25
CA ASN A 293 -2.76 -3.02 -4.27
C ASN A 293 -1.58 -3.52 -3.41
N PRO A 294 -1.03 -2.70 -2.49
CA PRO A 294 0.21 -3.02 -1.75
C PRO A 294 0.17 -4.30 -0.91
N ASN A 295 -1.03 -4.86 -0.69
CA ASN A 295 -1.22 -6.11 0.05
C ASN A 295 -1.10 -7.37 -0.82
N GLN A 296 -1.10 -7.23 -2.14
CA GLN A 296 -0.98 -8.30 -3.14
C GLN A 296 -1.95 -9.47 -2.87
N LEU A 297 -3.15 -9.17 -2.37
CA LEU A 297 -4.14 -10.19 -2.05
C LEU A 297 -4.62 -10.84 -3.35
N ASP A 298 -4.68 -12.17 -3.35
CA ASP A 298 -5.08 -13.04 -4.46
C ASP A 298 -5.87 -14.21 -3.85
N THR A 299 -7.20 -14.08 -3.83
CA THR A 299 -8.12 -14.98 -3.10
C THR A 299 -8.19 -16.35 -3.76
N ASP A 300 -8.21 -16.43 -5.09
CA ASP A 300 -8.34 -17.68 -5.84
C ASP A 300 -6.99 -18.28 -6.30
N SER A 301 -5.91 -17.53 -6.13
CA SER A 301 -4.54 -17.90 -6.47
C SER A 301 -4.30 -18.14 -7.97
N ASP A 302 -5.02 -17.43 -8.85
CA ASP A 302 -4.82 -17.50 -10.30
C ASP A 302 -3.65 -16.63 -10.80
N GLY A 303 -3.11 -15.76 -9.93
CA GLY A 303 -2.02 -14.83 -10.22
C GLY A 303 -2.45 -13.42 -10.61
N ILE A 304 -3.76 -13.13 -10.60
CA ILE A 304 -4.35 -11.80 -10.74
C ILE A 304 -4.78 -11.33 -9.35
N GLY A 305 -4.34 -10.16 -8.91
CA GLY A 305 -4.69 -9.66 -7.59
C GLY A 305 -6.16 -9.24 -7.49
N ASN A 306 -6.73 -9.32 -6.29
CA ASN A 306 -8.13 -8.97 -6.02
C ASN A 306 -8.53 -7.55 -6.50
N ALA A 307 -7.56 -6.63 -6.60
CA ALA A 307 -7.81 -5.26 -7.03
C ALA A 307 -8.10 -5.14 -8.53
N CYS A 308 -7.61 -6.08 -9.34
CA CYS A 308 -7.74 -6.08 -10.79
C CYS A 308 -8.42 -7.35 -11.33
N ASP A 309 -8.73 -8.31 -10.47
CA ASP A 309 -9.43 -9.55 -10.80
C ASP A 309 -10.95 -9.31 -11.02
N PRO A 310 -11.50 -9.68 -12.18
CA PRO A 310 -12.94 -9.62 -12.42
C PRO A 310 -13.79 -10.70 -11.70
N ASP A 311 -13.18 -11.74 -11.14
CA ASP A 311 -13.81 -12.91 -10.48
C ASP A 311 -12.94 -13.37 -9.30
N ILE A 312 -12.98 -12.60 -8.20
CA ILE A 312 -11.98 -12.64 -7.12
C ILE A 312 -11.83 -14.02 -6.46
N ASP A 313 -12.88 -14.83 -6.41
CA ASP A 313 -12.83 -16.15 -5.79
C ASP A 313 -12.83 -17.33 -6.77
N GLY A 314 -12.78 -17.04 -8.07
CA GLY A 314 -12.60 -18.01 -9.15
C GLY A 314 -13.74 -19.02 -9.28
N ASP A 315 -14.95 -18.69 -8.81
CA ASP A 315 -16.09 -19.60 -8.82
C ASP A 315 -16.84 -19.63 -10.17
N GLY A 316 -16.51 -18.67 -11.06
CA GLY A 316 -17.08 -18.49 -12.38
C GLY A 316 -18.19 -17.44 -12.46
N VAL A 317 -18.47 -16.73 -11.36
CA VAL A 317 -19.44 -15.64 -11.25
C VAL A 317 -18.71 -14.32 -11.03
N LEU A 318 -18.79 -13.41 -12.00
CA LEU A 318 -18.10 -12.11 -11.92
C LEU A 318 -18.54 -11.32 -10.68
N ASN A 319 -17.58 -10.62 -10.04
CA ASN A 319 -17.78 -9.80 -8.82
C ASN A 319 -19.03 -8.91 -8.85
N ALA A 320 -19.40 -8.39 -10.02
CA ALA A 320 -20.52 -7.45 -10.19
C ALA A 320 -21.91 -8.10 -10.00
N VAL A 321 -21.99 -9.43 -10.08
CA VAL A 321 -23.24 -10.20 -9.94
C VAL A 321 -23.13 -11.32 -8.92
N ASP A 322 -21.98 -11.44 -8.27
CA ASP A 322 -21.71 -12.44 -7.25
C ASP A 322 -22.23 -12.00 -5.87
N ASN A 323 -23.07 -12.83 -5.25
CA ASN A 323 -23.59 -12.61 -3.91
C ASN A 323 -22.60 -12.99 -2.77
N CYS A 324 -21.45 -13.57 -3.10
CA CYS A 324 -20.35 -13.89 -2.19
C CYS A 324 -18.95 -13.66 -2.79
N VAL A 325 -18.67 -12.44 -3.26
CA VAL A 325 -17.41 -11.98 -3.93
C VAL A 325 -16.06 -12.54 -3.45
N LEU A 326 -15.95 -13.03 -2.21
CA LEU A 326 -14.70 -13.55 -1.63
C LEU A 326 -14.77 -15.04 -1.25
N VAL A 327 -15.88 -15.73 -1.50
CA VAL A 327 -16.15 -17.09 -1.05
C VAL A 327 -16.88 -17.86 -2.14
N ALA A 328 -16.11 -18.70 -2.86
CA ALA A 328 -16.60 -19.41 -4.03
C ALA A 328 -17.90 -20.18 -3.77
N ASN A 329 -18.97 -19.79 -4.46
CA ASN A 329 -20.29 -20.36 -4.35
C ASN A 329 -21.01 -20.39 -5.71
N PRO A 330 -20.59 -21.25 -6.67
CA PRO A 330 -21.06 -21.19 -8.07
C PRO A 330 -22.58 -21.35 -8.26
N SER A 331 -23.31 -21.84 -7.25
CA SER A 331 -24.77 -21.95 -7.27
C SER A 331 -25.50 -20.65 -6.97
N GLN A 332 -24.83 -19.67 -6.35
CA GLN A 332 -25.41 -18.38 -5.93
C GLN A 332 -26.69 -18.59 -5.12
N ALA A 333 -26.65 -19.56 -4.20
CA ALA A 333 -27.76 -19.81 -3.29
C ALA A 333 -27.88 -18.64 -2.30
N ASP A 334 -29.11 -18.29 -1.97
CA ASP A 334 -29.50 -17.11 -1.19
C ASP A 334 -30.90 -17.44 -0.60
N GLY A 335 -30.89 -18.11 0.55
CA GLY A 335 -32.04 -18.77 1.16
C GLY A 335 -33.12 -17.79 1.59
N ASP A 336 -32.72 -16.64 2.11
CA ASP A 336 -33.60 -15.59 2.62
C ASP A 336 -33.86 -14.46 1.59
N ALA A 337 -33.10 -14.45 0.49
CA ALA A 337 -33.17 -13.49 -0.60
C ALA A 337 -32.82 -12.05 -0.19
N ASP A 338 -31.92 -11.88 0.77
CA ASP A 338 -31.43 -10.56 1.20
C ASP A 338 -30.32 -9.99 0.29
N GLY A 339 -29.74 -10.86 -0.57
CA GLY A 339 -28.69 -10.54 -1.53
C GLY A 339 -27.27 -10.91 -1.08
N ILE A 340 -27.10 -11.48 0.11
CA ILE A 340 -25.89 -12.14 0.58
C ILE A 340 -26.07 -13.65 0.31
N GLY A 341 -25.07 -14.33 -0.25
CA GLY A 341 -25.20 -15.75 -0.52
C GLY A 341 -25.00 -16.63 0.72
N ASP A 342 -25.67 -17.79 0.76
CA ASP A 342 -25.59 -18.75 1.89
C ASP A 342 -24.15 -19.12 2.29
N ALA A 343 -23.19 -19.04 1.35
CA ALA A 343 -21.79 -19.38 1.62
C ALA A 343 -21.04 -18.33 2.46
N CYS A 344 -21.53 -17.09 2.47
CA CYS A 344 -20.92 -15.94 3.13
C CYS A 344 -21.88 -15.18 4.05
N ASP A 345 -23.12 -15.65 4.18
CA ASP A 345 -24.08 -15.21 5.18
C ASP A 345 -23.79 -15.87 6.55
N GLY A 346 -24.10 -15.16 7.62
CA GLY A 346 -24.09 -15.70 8.98
C GLY A 346 -25.45 -16.14 9.50
N ASP A 347 -26.53 -15.91 8.75
CA ASP A 347 -27.93 -16.23 9.06
C ASP A 347 -28.68 -16.51 7.73
N SER A 348 -28.34 -17.65 7.09
CA SER A 348 -28.67 -17.95 5.68
C SER A 348 -30.17 -18.11 5.38
N ASP A 349 -31.03 -18.20 6.40
CA ASP A 349 -32.49 -18.25 6.24
C ASP A 349 -33.25 -17.08 6.88
N GLY A 350 -32.51 -16.13 7.48
CA GLY A 350 -33.02 -14.87 8.02
C GLY A 350 -34.01 -15.03 9.18
N ASP A 351 -33.96 -16.14 9.92
CA ASP A 351 -34.86 -16.39 11.03
C ASP A 351 -34.42 -15.73 12.36
N GLY A 352 -33.18 -15.24 12.41
CA GLY A 352 -32.56 -14.56 13.53
C GLY A 352 -31.66 -15.45 14.40
N VAL A 353 -31.46 -16.72 14.03
CA VAL A 353 -30.53 -17.65 14.65
C VAL A 353 -29.30 -17.81 13.75
N PRO A 354 -28.10 -17.43 14.21
CA PRO A 354 -26.91 -17.56 13.37
C PRO A 354 -26.62 -19.02 12.98
N ASP A 355 -26.20 -19.27 11.74
CA ASP A 355 -25.95 -20.60 11.15
C ASP A 355 -25.13 -21.53 12.06
N ALA A 356 -24.12 -20.98 12.73
CA ALA A 356 -23.24 -21.74 13.63
C ALA A 356 -23.95 -22.33 14.86
N SER A 357 -25.14 -21.83 15.17
CA SER A 357 -26.01 -22.25 16.28
C SER A 357 -27.39 -22.72 15.82
N ASP A 358 -27.64 -22.73 14.52
CA ASP A 358 -28.92 -23.07 13.93
C ASP A 358 -28.99 -24.57 13.61
N ASN A 359 -30.02 -25.24 14.15
CA ASN A 359 -30.27 -26.65 13.86
C ASN A 359 -30.95 -26.88 12.49
N CYS A 360 -31.34 -25.81 11.78
CA CYS A 360 -31.83 -25.81 10.41
C CYS A 360 -31.36 -24.58 9.61
N ALA A 361 -30.06 -24.33 9.52
CA ALA A 361 -29.45 -23.13 8.91
C ALA A 361 -29.94 -22.66 7.51
N LEU A 362 -30.74 -23.43 6.78
CA LEU A 362 -31.30 -23.04 5.46
C LEU A 362 -32.84 -23.04 5.45
N VAL A 363 -33.50 -23.24 6.60
CA VAL A 363 -34.95 -23.41 6.73
C VAL A 363 -35.44 -22.74 8.02
N ALA A 364 -35.93 -21.51 7.88
CA ALA A 364 -36.32 -20.66 9.00
C ALA A 364 -37.17 -21.36 10.07
N ASN A 365 -36.64 -21.42 11.29
CA ASN A 365 -37.22 -22.03 12.48
C ASN A 365 -36.72 -21.40 13.79
N ALA A 366 -37.01 -20.11 13.99
CA ALA A 366 -36.50 -19.32 15.12
C ALA A 366 -36.77 -19.88 16.54
N ASP A 367 -37.64 -20.90 16.68
CA ASP A 367 -37.89 -21.61 17.94
C ASP A 367 -36.89 -22.74 18.23
N GLN A 368 -36.08 -23.13 17.24
CA GLN A 368 -35.02 -24.14 17.30
C GLN A 368 -35.52 -25.45 17.92
N ALA A 369 -36.77 -25.81 17.59
CA ALA A 369 -37.37 -27.04 18.09
C ALA A 369 -36.63 -28.27 17.52
N ASP A 370 -36.26 -29.19 18.40
CA ASP A 370 -35.56 -30.45 18.11
C ASP A 370 -36.14 -31.50 19.06
N THR A 371 -36.98 -32.39 18.52
CA THR A 371 -37.85 -33.27 19.32
C THR A 371 -37.11 -34.49 19.85
N ASP A 372 -36.18 -35.04 19.08
CA ASP A 372 -35.41 -36.24 19.44
C ASP A 372 -34.00 -35.92 19.97
N GLY A 373 -33.52 -34.69 19.78
CA GLY A 373 -32.25 -34.19 20.29
C GLY A 373 -31.05 -34.63 19.46
N ASP A 374 -31.22 -34.97 18.18
CA ASP A 374 -30.13 -35.40 17.29
C ASP A 374 -29.28 -34.24 16.73
N GLY A 375 -29.77 -33.00 16.92
CA GLY A 375 -29.13 -31.76 16.48
C GLY A 375 -29.63 -31.23 15.14
N ILE A 376 -30.59 -31.90 14.49
CA ILE A 376 -31.33 -31.42 13.32
C ILE A 376 -32.67 -30.86 13.81
N GLY A 377 -33.03 -29.65 13.38
CA GLY A 377 -34.29 -29.04 13.81
C GLY A 377 -35.50 -29.66 13.15
N ASN A 378 -36.64 -29.63 13.85
CA ASN A 378 -37.92 -30.16 13.39
C ASN A 378 -38.33 -29.66 11.99
N ALA A 379 -37.90 -28.46 11.60
CA ALA A 379 -38.26 -27.84 10.32
C ALA A 379 -37.56 -28.48 9.11
N CYS A 380 -36.37 -29.06 9.32
CA CYS A 380 -35.53 -29.66 8.29
C CYS A 380 -35.22 -31.14 8.55
N ASP A 381 -35.74 -31.70 9.64
CA ASP A 381 -35.60 -33.11 9.98
C ASP A 381 -36.60 -33.98 9.19
N PRO A 382 -36.14 -34.99 8.42
CA PRO A 382 -37.01 -35.95 7.76
C PRO A 382 -37.72 -36.95 8.68
N ASP A 383 -37.31 -37.09 9.95
CA ASP A 383 -37.77 -38.07 10.95
C ASP A 383 -37.77 -37.46 12.37
N VAL A 384 -38.70 -36.52 12.61
CA VAL A 384 -38.67 -35.55 13.72
C VAL A 384 -38.58 -36.19 15.11
N ASP A 385 -39.11 -37.39 15.32
CA ASP A 385 -39.08 -38.05 16.62
C ASP A 385 -38.05 -39.20 16.74
N GLY A 386 -37.22 -39.38 15.70
CA GLY A 386 -36.08 -40.29 15.70
C GLY A 386 -36.46 -41.77 15.83
N ASP A 387 -37.69 -42.14 15.47
CA ASP A 387 -38.21 -43.49 15.66
C ASP A 387 -37.88 -44.45 14.50
N GLY A 388 -37.36 -43.90 13.40
CA GLY A 388 -36.99 -44.61 12.17
C GLY A 388 -38.08 -44.60 11.09
N VAL A 389 -39.15 -43.82 11.26
CA VAL A 389 -40.27 -43.69 10.34
C VAL A 389 -40.39 -42.24 9.88
N ALA A 390 -39.98 -41.99 8.64
CA ALA A 390 -40.03 -40.63 8.07
C ALA A 390 -41.41 -39.96 8.21
N ASN A 391 -41.41 -38.65 8.52
CA ASN A 391 -42.59 -37.83 8.82
C ASN A 391 -43.77 -38.03 7.87
N ALA A 392 -43.49 -38.24 6.58
CA ALA A 392 -44.50 -38.38 5.53
C ALA A 392 -45.37 -39.63 5.65
N ILE A 393 -44.92 -40.64 6.38
CA ILE A 393 -45.62 -41.92 6.57
C ILE A 393 -45.85 -42.27 8.05
N ASP A 394 -45.44 -41.38 8.95
CA ASP A 394 -45.56 -41.55 10.38
C ASP A 394 -46.98 -41.16 10.88
N ASN A 395 -47.63 -42.06 11.59
CA ASN A 395 -48.93 -41.83 12.21
C ASN A 395 -48.85 -41.14 13.59
N CYS A 396 -47.65 -40.92 14.12
CA CYS A 396 -47.35 -40.07 15.26
C CYS A 396 -46.06 -39.23 15.08
N PRO A 397 -46.01 -38.26 14.15
CA PRO A 397 -44.78 -37.53 13.75
C PRO A 397 -43.98 -36.76 14.82
N LEU A 398 -44.40 -36.76 16.07
CA LEU A 398 -43.77 -36.05 17.20
C LEU A 398 -43.62 -36.98 18.43
N VAL A 399 -43.97 -38.26 18.31
CA VAL A 399 -44.02 -39.20 19.43
C VAL A 399 -43.57 -40.58 18.97
N ALA A 400 -42.31 -40.88 19.28
CA ALA A 400 -41.65 -42.08 18.81
C ALA A 400 -42.48 -43.35 19.01
N ASN A 401 -42.86 -43.98 17.90
CA ASN A 401 -43.66 -45.18 17.86
C ASN A 401 -43.28 -46.09 16.67
N PRO A 402 -42.07 -46.70 16.67
CA PRO A 402 -41.49 -47.37 15.49
C PRO A 402 -42.35 -48.49 14.87
N THR A 403 -43.33 -48.98 15.63
CA THR A 403 -44.27 -50.03 15.20
C THR A 403 -45.44 -49.51 14.38
N GLN A 404 -45.70 -48.20 14.36
CA GLN A 404 -46.79 -47.55 13.63
C GLN A 404 -48.14 -48.24 13.91
N ALA A 405 -48.37 -48.58 15.18
CA ALA A 405 -49.57 -49.26 15.60
C ALA A 405 -50.76 -48.28 15.51
N ASP A 406 -51.86 -48.73 14.93
CA ASP A 406 -53.11 -48.00 14.76
C ASP A 406 -54.25 -49.02 14.90
N ALA A 407 -54.71 -49.21 16.12
CA ALA A 407 -55.62 -50.29 16.48
C ALA A 407 -57.05 -50.08 15.97
N ASP A 408 -57.49 -48.82 15.78
CA ASP A 408 -58.84 -48.49 15.33
C ASP A 408 -58.92 -48.04 13.86
N GLY A 409 -57.77 -47.78 13.22
CA GLY A 409 -57.60 -47.56 11.80
C GLY A 409 -57.95 -46.15 11.34
N ASP A 410 -57.90 -45.16 12.24
CA ASP A 410 -58.25 -43.77 11.92
C ASP A 410 -57.09 -42.94 11.35
N GLY A 411 -55.88 -43.50 11.35
CA GLY A 411 -54.67 -42.88 10.83
C GLY A 411 -53.85 -42.10 11.86
N ILE A 412 -54.26 -42.09 13.14
CA ILE A 412 -53.47 -41.60 14.28
C ILE A 412 -52.93 -42.82 15.02
N GLY A 413 -51.64 -42.83 15.34
CA GLY A 413 -51.04 -43.98 16.02
C GLY A 413 -51.42 -44.09 17.50
N ASP A 414 -51.43 -45.31 18.02
CA ASP A 414 -51.76 -45.64 19.42
C ASP A 414 -50.93 -44.82 20.43
N ALA A 415 -49.71 -44.42 20.06
CA ALA A 415 -48.79 -43.65 20.91
C ALA A 415 -49.20 -42.18 21.10
N CYS A 416 -49.94 -41.61 20.16
CA CYS A 416 -50.37 -40.22 20.16
C CYS A 416 -51.91 -40.06 20.10
N ASP A 417 -52.66 -41.16 20.08
CA ASP A 417 -54.12 -41.13 20.15
C ASP A 417 -54.65 -41.12 21.60
N ALA A 418 -55.07 -39.94 22.08
CA ALA A 418 -55.67 -39.78 23.39
C ALA A 418 -57.15 -40.24 23.47
N ALA A 419 -57.78 -40.57 22.33
CA ALA A 419 -59.19 -40.94 22.24
C ALA A 419 -59.45 -42.44 22.41
N GLU A 420 -58.42 -43.29 22.24
CA GLU A 420 -58.59 -44.74 22.15
C GLU A 420 -59.16 -45.40 23.43
N ASP A 421 -58.89 -44.86 24.63
CA ASP A 421 -58.99 -45.68 25.84
C ASP A 421 -60.10 -45.29 26.82
N VAL A 422 -61.38 -45.28 26.40
CA VAL A 422 -62.53 -45.22 27.34
C VAL A 422 -63.68 -46.15 26.96
N ALA A 423 -63.40 -47.26 26.28
CA ALA A 423 -64.44 -48.22 25.93
C ALA A 423 -64.82 -49.18 27.07
N CYS A 424 -66.13 -49.45 27.26
CA CYS A 424 -66.58 -50.57 28.09
C CYS A 424 -66.85 -51.83 27.23
N GLY A 425 -66.10 -52.89 27.49
CA GLY A 425 -66.17 -54.15 26.75
C GLY A 425 -65.15 -55.17 27.26
N ALA A 426 -65.28 -56.42 26.83
CA ALA A 426 -64.28 -57.44 27.16
C ALA A 426 -62.91 -57.06 26.53
N GLY A 427 -61.87 -56.97 27.35
CA GLY A 427 -60.52 -56.57 26.90
C GLY A 427 -60.35 -55.09 26.58
N LYS A 428 -61.29 -54.23 26.99
CA LYS A 428 -61.17 -52.76 26.91
C LYS A 428 -60.85 -52.19 28.30
N LEU A 429 -60.45 -50.91 28.39
CA LEU A 429 -60.10 -50.27 29.68
C LEU A 429 -61.15 -50.47 30.77
N PHE A 430 -62.44 -50.34 30.41
CA PHE A 430 -63.56 -50.64 31.30
C PHE A 430 -64.08 -52.05 31.03
N GLU A 431 -63.83 -52.98 31.95
CA GLU A 431 -64.31 -54.34 31.80
C GLU A 431 -65.71 -54.52 32.44
N PRO A 432 -66.67 -55.18 31.75
CA PRO A 432 -68.01 -55.39 32.28
C PRO A 432 -68.02 -56.49 33.37
N VAL A 433 -68.82 -56.27 34.41
CA VAL A 433 -69.11 -57.29 35.43
C VAL A 433 -70.27 -58.14 34.95
N LEU A 434 -69.96 -59.35 34.49
CA LEU A 434 -70.94 -60.25 33.85
C LEU A 434 -71.51 -61.26 34.85
N ALA A 435 -72.77 -61.68 34.64
CA ALA A 435 -73.45 -62.70 35.44
C ALA A 435 -72.70 -64.04 35.52
N THR A 436 -71.89 -64.34 34.50
CA THR A 436 -71.02 -65.52 34.42
C THR A 436 -69.86 -65.51 35.42
N THR A 437 -69.57 -64.36 36.05
CA THR A 437 -68.45 -64.17 36.98
C THR A 437 -68.85 -64.18 38.45
N ALA A 438 -69.99 -64.81 38.80
CA ALA A 438 -70.59 -64.79 40.13
C ALA A 438 -70.92 -63.36 40.59
N SER A 439 -71.97 -62.78 40.01
CA SER A 439 -72.47 -61.46 40.40
C SER A 439 -73.93 -61.52 40.84
N THR A 440 -74.29 -60.74 41.86
CA THR A 440 -75.68 -60.63 42.33
C THR A 440 -76.24 -59.26 41.96
N VAL A 441 -77.42 -59.26 41.31
CA VAL A 441 -78.20 -58.04 41.06
C VAL A 441 -79.30 -57.90 42.09
N THR A 442 -79.36 -56.74 42.74
CA THR A 442 -80.47 -56.35 43.63
C THR A 442 -81.08 -55.05 43.14
N THR A 443 -82.39 -54.91 43.18
CA THR A 443 -83.07 -53.66 42.82
C THR A 443 -84.08 -53.26 43.87
N GLY A 444 -84.45 -51.99 43.90
CA GLY A 444 -85.42 -51.51 44.85
C GLY A 444 -85.96 -50.13 44.55
N LEU A 445 -86.81 -49.70 45.48
CA LEU A 445 -87.50 -48.41 45.49
C LEU A 445 -87.19 -47.72 46.81
N ARG A 446 -86.91 -46.42 46.79
CA ARG A 446 -86.83 -45.56 47.98
C ARG A 446 -87.82 -44.39 47.82
N GLY A 447 -88.44 -43.93 48.91
CA GLY A 447 -89.25 -42.70 48.93
C GLY A 447 -90.73 -42.86 49.25
N LEU A 448 -91.47 -41.74 49.12
CA LEU A 448 -92.83 -41.55 49.65
C LEU A 448 -93.95 -41.99 48.69
N LEU A 449 -93.91 -41.57 47.43
CA LEU A 449 -94.94 -41.91 46.44
C LEU A 449 -94.29 -42.22 45.09
N CYS A 450 -94.49 -43.44 44.59
CA CYS A 450 -93.98 -43.89 43.29
C CYS A 450 -94.97 -44.86 42.64
N LEU A 451 -95.83 -44.36 41.75
CA LEU A 451 -96.81 -45.15 41.01
C LEU A 451 -96.21 -45.59 39.66
N GLY A 452 -96.17 -46.90 39.42
CA GLY A 452 -95.57 -47.47 38.20
C GLY A 452 -94.04 -47.44 38.17
N CYS A 453 -93.40 -47.23 39.32
CA CYS A 453 -91.94 -47.23 39.41
C CYS A 453 -91.39 -48.64 39.59
N GLY A 454 -90.19 -48.85 39.07
CA GLY A 454 -89.48 -50.11 39.25
C GLY A 454 -88.34 -50.25 38.26
N VAL A 455 -87.68 -51.40 38.35
CA VAL A 455 -86.66 -51.83 37.40
C VAL A 455 -87.21 -52.99 36.59
N THR A 456 -87.32 -52.82 35.27
CA THR A 456 -87.67 -53.92 34.36
C THR A 456 -86.40 -54.57 33.83
N ASN A 457 -86.41 -55.89 33.68
CA ASN A 457 -85.25 -56.69 33.25
C ASN A 457 -83.99 -56.46 34.10
N PRO A 458 -84.06 -56.58 35.45
CA PRO A 458 -82.95 -56.21 36.33
C PRO A 458 -81.67 -57.00 36.05
N THR A 459 -81.78 -58.25 35.58
CA THR A 459 -80.63 -59.10 35.26
C THR A 459 -79.75 -58.57 34.11
N ALA A 460 -80.25 -57.62 33.30
CA ALA A 460 -79.44 -57.00 32.25
C ALA A 460 -78.34 -56.07 32.80
N LEU A 461 -78.38 -55.68 34.08
CA LEU A 461 -77.29 -54.93 34.71
C LEU A 461 -75.95 -55.68 34.73
N THR A 462 -75.98 -57.00 34.59
CA THR A 462 -74.83 -57.89 34.45
C THR A 462 -74.90 -58.74 33.18
N GLY A 463 -75.71 -58.29 32.22
CA GLY A 463 -75.86 -58.89 30.89
C GLY A 463 -74.78 -58.41 29.91
N THR A 464 -75.03 -58.58 28.62
CA THR A 464 -74.16 -58.02 27.58
C THR A 464 -74.31 -56.50 27.51
N ILE A 465 -73.35 -55.81 26.89
CA ILE A 465 -73.40 -54.34 26.71
C ILE A 465 -74.55 -53.88 25.79
N ASP A 466 -75.28 -54.81 25.17
CA ASP A 466 -76.43 -54.56 24.30
C ASP A 466 -77.78 -54.77 25.02
N ASP A 467 -77.78 -55.41 26.19
CA ASP A 467 -78.97 -55.62 27.00
C ASP A 467 -79.12 -54.52 28.04
N ALA A 468 -80.35 -54.03 28.26
CA ALA A 468 -80.63 -52.99 29.25
C ALA A 468 -81.67 -53.40 30.29
N ALA A 469 -81.40 -53.03 31.54
CA ALA A 469 -82.39 -52.87 32.59
C ALA A 469 -82.97 -51.45 32.50
N THR A 470 -84.29 -51.31 32.61
CA THR A 470 -84.93 -49.97 32.54
C THR A 470 -85.37 -49.53 33.93
N LEU A 471 -84.74 -48.45 34.42
CA LEU A 471 -85.12 -47.75 35.65
C LEU A 471 -86.24 -46.76 35.32
N SER A 472 -87.45 -47.02 35.81
CA SER A 472 -88.66 -46.26 35.47
C SER A 472 -89.25 -45.54 36.69
N THR A 473 -89.52 -44.23 36.55
CA THR A 473 -90.16 -43.37 37.55
C THR A 473 -91.27 -42.51 36.90
N PRO A 474 -92.37 -43.11 36.40
CA PRO A 474 -93.35 -42.39 35.59
C PRO A 474 -94.17 -41.39 36.40
N VAL A 475 -94.62 -41.76 37.62
CA VAL A 475 -95.27 -40.84 38.55
C VAL A 475 -94.62 -41.02 39.91
N ALA A 476 -93.70 -40.12 40.25
CA ALA A 476 -92.88 -40.22 41.45
C ALA A 476 -92.70 -38.85 42.11
N VAL A 477 -92.87 -38.76 43.42
CA VAL A 477 -92.62 -37.56 44.23
C VAL A 477 -91.73 -37.95 45.39
N ALA A 478 -90.54 -37.33 45.46
CA ALA A 478 -89.51 -37.65 46.45
C ALA A 478 -89.26 -39.17 46.56
N ALA A 479 -89.12 -39.82 45.41
CA ALA A 479 -88.86 -41.25 45.28
C ALA A 479 -87.79 -41.54 44.23
N SER A 480 -87.12 -42.68 44.36
CA SER A 480 -86.08 -43.15 43.46
C SER A 480 -86.21 -44.65 43.21
N VAL A 481 -85.72 -45.07 42.05
CA VAL A 481 -85.45 -46.47 41.72
C VAL A 481 -83.95 -46.69 41.72
N TRP A 482 -83.50 -47.84 42.19
CA TRP A 482 -82.08 -48.17 42.17
C TRP A 482 -81.83 -49.62 41.77
N GLY A 483 -80.66 -49.85 41.20
CA GLY A 483 -80.13 -51.17 40.91
C GLY A 483 -78.68 -51.27 41.36
N THR A 484 -78.34 -52.37 42.02
CA THR A 484 -77.00 -52.65 42.55
C THR A 484 -76.47 -53.92 41.93
N VAL A 485 -75.25 -53.84 41.41
CA VAL A 485 -74.47 -54.98 40.94
C VAL A 485 -73.38 -55.25 41.97
N LYS A 486 -73.39 -56.46 42.53
CA LYS A 486 -72.35 -56.96 43.43
C LYS A 486 -71.50 -58.00 42.72
N ASN A 487 -70.19 -57.85 42.77
CA ASN A 487 -69.24 -58.89 42.41
C ASN A 487 -69.09 -59.84 43.61
N ASP A 488 -69.59 -61.07 43.50
CA ASP A 488 -69.47 -62.10 44.54
C ASP A 488 -68.15 -62.88 44.46
N ALA A 489 -67.39 -62.77 43.37
CA ALA A 489 -66.10 -63.42 43.22
C ALA A 489 -65.00 -62.71 44.03
N ALA A 490 -64.96 -61.37 44.01
CA ALA A 490 -63.96 -60.60 44.74
C ALA A 490 -64.39 -59.14 44.96
N ALA A 491 -63.81 -58.51 45.99
CA ALA A 491 -63.84 -57.07 46.16
C ALA A 491 -62.74 -56.39 45.33
N TYR A 492 -63.03 -55.22 44.77
CA TYR A 492 -62.07 -54.34 44.14
C TYR A 492 -61.29 -53.59 45.21
N THR A 493 -59.96 -53.70 45.18
CA THR A 493 -59.07 -53.03 46.13
C THR A 493 -58.37 -51.82 45.51
N GLY A 494 -58.14 -50.80 46.34
CA GLY A 494 -57.46 -49.56 45.95
C GLY A 494 -58.29 -48.63 45.05
N PRO A 495 -57.67 -47.55 44.53
CA PRO A 495 -58.34 -46.63 43.63
C PRO A 495 -58.76 -47.30 42.32
N ARG A 496 -59.97 -47.00 41.85
CA ARG A 496 -60.57 -47.56 40.62
C ARG A 496 -61.49 -46.54 39.97
N ARG A 497 -61.93 -46.85 38.76
CA ARG A 497 -63.04 -46.19 38.08
C ARG A 497 -64.18 -47.17 37.91
N ALA A 498 -65.38 -46.83 38.34
CA ALA A 498 -66.52 -47.74 38.27
C ALA A 498 -67.80 -47.01 37.86
N GLY A 499 -68.64 -47.68 37.07
CA GLY A 499 -69.75 -47.02 36.43
C GLY A 499 -70.72 -47.95 35.74
N PHE A 500 -71.66 -47.36 35.01
CA PHE A 500 -72.63 -48.07 34.18
C PHE A 500 -72.72 -47.44 32.81
N LEU A 501 -72.86 -48.28 31.79
CA LEU A 501 -73.28 -47.82 30.48
C LEU A 501 -74.78 -47.51 30.53
N VAL A 502 -75.17 -46.31 30.09
CA VAL A 502 -76.55 -45.82 30.14
C VAL A 502 -77.00 -45.26 28.81
N SER A 503 -78.28 -45.38 28.49
CA SER A 503 -78.88 -44.72 27.34
C SER A 503 -80.30 -44.24 27.65
N LEU A 504 -80.77 -43.27 26.86
CA LEU A 504 -82.16 -42.85 26.89
C LEU A 504 -82.96 -43.58 25.80
N PRO A 505 -84.27 -43.82 26.02
CA PRO A 505 -85.14 -44.33 24.94
C PRO A 505 -85.19 -43.42 23.70
N SER A 506 -84.87 -42.14 23.86
CA SER A 506 -84.71 -41.16 22.78
C SER A 506 -83.86 -39.97 23.25
N GLY A 507 -82.91 -39.51 22.44
CA GLY A 507 -82.03 -38.36 22.74
C GLY A 507 -80.80 -38.71 23.58
N LEU A 508 -79.95 -37.72 23.83
CA LEU A 508 -78.74 -37.84 24.66
C LEU A 508 -79.03 -37.46 26.12
N LEU A 509 -78.25 -37.98 27.08
CA LEU A 509 -78.38 -37.51 28.47
C LEU A 509 -78.09 -36.01 28.55
N ASN A 510 -78.93 -35.29 29.30
CA ASN A 510 -78.75 -33.87 29.57
C ASN A 510 -78.52 -33.62 31.07
N LEU A 511 -78.03 -32.43 31.41
CA LEU A 511 -77.71 -32.00 32.78
C LEU A 511 -78.87 -32.18 33.77
N SER A 512 -80.13 -32.08 33.31
CA SER A 512 -81.32 -32.25 34.15
C SER A 512 -81.61 -33.71 34.53
N LEU A 513 -81.18 -34.68 33.72
CA LEU A 513 -81.22 -36.09 34.11
C LEU A 513 -80.08 -36.42 35.07
N LEU A 514 -78.88 -35.91 34.76
CA LEU A 514 -77.67 -36.14 35.56
C LEU A 514 -77.83 -35.67 37.00
N SER A 515 -78.49 -34.52 37.22
CA SER A 515 -78.84 -34.00 38.56
C SER A 515 -79.61 -34.98 39.46
N ASN A 516 -80.22 -36.01 38.87
CA ASN A 516 -81.05 -37.00 39.55
C ASN A 516 -80.42 -38.41 39.53
N LEU A 517 -79.18 -38.55 39.05
CA LEU A 517 -78.43 -39.80 39.12
C LEU A 517 -77.39 -39.75 40.24
N LYS A 518 -77.25 -40.88 40.92
CA LYS A 518 -76.27 -41.08 41.97
C LYS A 518 -75.65 -42.46 41.81
N LEU A 519 -74.33 -42.52 41.81
CA LEU A 519 -73.58 -43.76 41.96
C LEU A 519 -73.13 -43.92 43.40
N THR A 520 -73.23 -45.13 43.95
CA THR A 520 -72.74 -45.43 45.30
C THR A 520 -72.03 -46.77 45.31
N THR A 521 -70.81 -46.81 45.82
CA THR A 521 -70.06 -48.05 46.05
C THR A 521 -70.35 -48.60 47.43
N TYR A 522 -70.37 -49.93 47.56
CA TYR A 522 -70.58 -50.65 48.82
C TYR A 522 -69.48 -51.67 49.03
N ARG A 523 -69.21 -51.98 50.30
CA ARG A 523 -68.38 -53.12 50.70
C ARG A 523 -69.14 -53.92 51.75
N ALA A 524 -69.40 -55.20 51.49
CA ALA A 524 -70.17 -56.06 52.38
C ALA A 524 -71.52 -55.45 52.82
N GLY A 525 -72.17 -54.72 51.92
CA GLY A 525 -73.46 -54.04 52.17
C GLY A 525 -73.36 -52.68 52.87
N VAL A 526 -72.17 -52.19 53.22
CA VAL A 526 -71.95 -50.86 53.81
C VAL A 526 -71.49 -49.87 52.74
N ALA A 527 -72.18 -48.75 52.60
CA ALA A 527 -71.82 -47.69 51.64
C ALA A 527 -70.43 -47.12 51.92
N GLN A 528 -69.61 -47.00 50.88
CA GLN A 528 -68.21 -46.56 50.96
C GLN A 528 -68.03 -45.13 50.44
N GLN A 529 -68.49 -44.87 49.21
CA GLN A 529 -68.39 -43.59 48.52
C GLN A 529 -69.62 -43.39 47.63
N SER A 530 -70.03 -42.14 47.44
CA SER A 530 -71.10 -41.79 46.51
C SER A 530 -70.67 -40.61 45.64
N ALA A 531 -71.12 -40.60 44.40
CA ALA A 531 -70.99 -39.49 43.47
C ALA A 531 -72.36 -39.09 42.92
N SER A 532 -72.60 -37.80 42.78
CA SER A 532 -73.83 -37.22 42.20
C SER A 532 -73.44 -36.22 41.11
N ALA A 533 -74.40 -35.79 40.30
CA ALA A 533 -74.25 -34.96 39.10
C ALA A 533 -73.10 -33.94 39.04
N SER A 534 -72.81 -33.21 40.13
CA SER A 534 -71.77 -32.19 40.18
C SER A 534 -70.35 -32.74 40.40
N SER A 535 -70.22 -33.99 40.87
CA SER A 535 -68.94 -34.72 41.02
C SER A 535 -68.80 -35.87 40.01
N LEU A 536 -69.87 -36.20 39.28
CA LEU A 536 -69.88 -37.10 38.12
C LEU A 536 -69.53 -36.36 36.82
N LEU A 537 -69.09 -35.09 36.89
CA LEU A 537 -68.79 -34.23 35.73
C LEU A 537 -67.62 -34.72 34.87
N THR A 538 -66.95 -35.81 35.23
CA THR A 538 -66.20 -36.65 34.28
C THR A 538 -67.15 -37.45 33.37
N LEU A 539 -68.25 -36.83 32.91
CA LEU A 539 -69.03 -37.32 31.78
C LEU A 539 -68.18 -37.14 30.54
N ARG A 540 -67.36 -38.15 30.27
CA ARG A 540 -66.84 -38.34 28.94
C ARG A 540 -67.98 -38.90 28.09
N LEU A 541 -68.67 -38.00 27.40
CA LEU A 541 -69.63 -38.31 26.34
C LEU A 541 -68.86 -38.91 25.16
N LEU A 542 -68.45 -40.17 25.30
CA LEU A 542 -67.64 -40.84 24.31
C LEU A 542 -68.50 -41.79 23.51
N ASN A 543 -68.35 -41.69 22.20
CA ASN A 543 -68.97 -42.59 21.25
C ASN A 543 -68.33 -43.97 21.45
N LEU A 544 -69.10 -44.91 21.97
CA LEU A 544 -68.61 -46.25 22.27
C LEU A 544 -68.96 -47.18 21.11
N ASN A 545 -67.94 -47.66 20.42
CA ASN A 545 -68.04 -48.69 19.38
C ASN A 545 -69.11 -48.38 18.29
N GLY A 546 -69.26 -47.11 17.91
CA GLY A 546 -70.16 -46.70 16.82
C GLY A 546 -71.65 -46.57 17.18
N ASP A 547 -72.05 -46.71 18.46
CA ASP A 547 -73.42 -46.40 18.91
C ASP A 547 -73.44 -45.13 19.77
N ALA A 548 -73.62 -43.99 19.11
CA ALA A 548 -73.71 -42.66 19.72
C ALA A 548 -74.86 -42.47 20.72
N SER A 549 -75.73 -43.48 20.92
CA SER A 549 -76.86 -43.43 21.85
C SER A 549 -76.52 -43.90 23.28
N LYS A 550 -75.41 -44.60 23.47
CA LYS A 550 -74.96 -45.11 24.78
C LYS A 550 -73.84 -44.24 25.35
N GLN A 551 -73.86 -44.02 26.67
CA GLN A 551 -72.91 -43.16 27.36
C GLN A 551 -72.44 -43.84 28.65
N LEU A 552 -71.13 -43.78 28.93
CA LEU A 552 -70.57 -44.39 30.13
C LEU A 552 -70.60 -43.39 31.29
N LEU A 553 -71.39 -43.69 32.32
CA LEU A 553 -71.45 -42.90 33.55
C LEU A 553 -70.49 -43.51 34.58
N VAL A 554 -69.40 -42.81 34.89
CA VAL A 554 -68.31 -43.31 35.76
C VAL A 554 -68.11 -42.42 36.98
N MET A 555 -67.71 -43.03 38.08
CA MET A 555 -67.09 -42.34 39.22
C MET A 555 -65.69 -42.89 39.51
N ASP A 556 -64.78 -42.00 39.91
CA ASP A 556 -63.53 -42.39 40.55
C ASP A 556 -63.81 -42.83 41.99
N THR A 557 -63.21 -43.95 42.38
CA THR A 557 -63.31 -44.53 43.72
C THR A 557 -61.93 -44.55 44.35
N THR A 558 -61.80 -44.22 45.63
CA THR A 558 -60.55 -44.31 46.41
C THR A 558 -60.62 -45.31 47.56
N LYS A 559 -61.78 -45.95 47.77
CA LYS A 559 -61.99 -46.99 48.80
C LYS A 559 -62.36 -48.33 48.15
N ASP A 560 -61.97 -49.42 48.80
CA ASP A 560 -62.36 -50.78 48.40
C ASP A 560 -63.89 -50.94 48.33
N PHE A 561 -64.39 -51.67 47.32
CA PHE A 561 -65.82 -51.96 47.16
C PHE A 561 -66.04 -53.35 46.54
N ASP A 562 -67.19 -53.97 46.82
CA ASP A 562 -67.65 -55.21 46.18
C ASP A 562 -68.95 -55.02 45.39
N ALA A 563 -69.60 -53.85 45.49
CA ALA A 563 -70.80 -53.55 44.71
C ALA A 563 -70.90 -52.07 44.33
N VAL A 564 -71.62 -51.79 43.23
CA VAL A 564 -71.96 -50.43 42.78
C VAL A 564 -73.47 -50.35 42.55
N GLU A 565 -74.09 -49.34 43.16
CA GLU A 565 -75.50 -48.97 43.00
C GLU A 565 -75.59 -47.77 42.05
N ILE A 566 -76.49 -47.86 41.07
CA ILE A 566 -77.01 -46.71 40.34
C ILE A 566 -78.41 -46.41 40.84
N GLU A 567 -78.59 -45.18 41.33
CA GLU A 567 -79.86 -44.66 41.83
C GLU A 567 -80.35 -43.54 40.92
N LYS A 568 -81.61 -43.64 40.50
CA LYS A 568 -82.32 -42.63 39.70
C LYS A 568 -83.47 -42.04 40.50
N GLY A 569 -83.37 -40.75 40.81
CA GLY A 569 -84.45 -39.95 41.38
C GLY A 569 -85.59 -39.66 40.41
N ALA A 570 -86.74 -39.29 40.97
CA ALA A 570 -87.91 -38.85 40.24
C ALA A 570 -87.63 -37.59 39.40
N VAL A 571 -87.97 -37.64 38.10
CA VAL A 571 -87.91 -36.50 37.17
C VAL A 571 -89.25 -36.38 36.46
N LEU A 572 -89.82 -35.18 36.39
CA LEU A 572 -91.06 -34.92 35.66
C LEU A 572 -90.79 -34.87 34.14
N GLY A 573 -91.55 -35.64 33.34
CA GLY A 573 -91.52 -35.58 31.87
C GLY A 573 -90.83 -36.76 31.17
N ALA A 574 -90.33 -36.53 29.95
CA ALA A 574 -89.79 -37.56 29.03
C ALA A 574 -88.58 -38.36 29.57
N LEU A 575 -88.00 -37.92 30.68
CA LEU A 575 -86.85 -38.54 31.37
C LEU A 575 -87.29 -39.53 32.48
N SER A 576 -88.51 -40.05 32.37
CA SER A 576 -89.06 -41.01 33.34
C SER A 576 -88.41 -42.40 33.23
N LYS A 577 -87.69 -42.71 32.15
CA LYS A 577 -87.02 -44.00 31.93
C LYS A 577 -85.54 -43.79 31.64
N LEU A 578 -84.69 -44.63 32.24
CA LEU A 578 -83.26 -44.73 31.93
C LEU A 578 -82.94 -46.19 31.62
N ASN A 579 -82.32 -46.44 30.47
CA ASN A 579 -81.77 -47.75 30.17
C ASN A 579 -80.36 -47.83 30.77
N VAL A 580 -80.12 -48.87 31.55
CA VAL A 580 -78.84 -49.16 32.20
C VAL A 580 -78.40 -50.53 31.72
N HIS A 581 -77.28 -50.59 31.02
CA HIS A 581 -76.72 -51.82 30.47
C HIS A 581 -75.77 -52.43 31.52
N SER A 582 -74.56 -52.81 31.16
CA SER A 582 -73.60 -53.43 32.10
C SER A 582 -72.96 -52.44 33.08
N MET A 583 -72.68 -52.90 34.29
CA MET A 583 -71.68 -52.29 35.19
C MET A 583 -70.28 -52.52 34.63
N CYS A 584 -69.44 -51.49 34.60
CA CYS A 584 -68.06 -51.58 34.13
C CYS A 584 -67.07 -51.03 35.17
N VAL A 585 -65.91 -51.67 35.28
CA VAL A 585 -64.84 -51.26 36.21
C VAL A 585 -63.51 -51.21 35.46
N ALA A 586 -62.73 -50.16 35.71
CA ALA A 586 -61.40 -49.94 35.17
C ALA A 586 -60.37 -49.73 36.29
N PRO A 587 -59.06 -49.92 36.00
CA PRO A 587 -57.97 -49.39 36.83
C PRO A 587 -58.11 -47.87 37.06
N PRO A 588 -57.37 -47.29 38.03
CA PRO A 588 -57.33 -45.83 38.18
C PRO A 588 -56.81 -45.16 36.89
N ALA A 589 -57.10 -43.88 36.69
CA ALA A 589 -56.48 -43.13 35.60
C ALA A 589 -54.95 -43.12 35.79
N PRO A 590 -54.16 -43.21 34.69
CA PRO A 590 -52.70 -43.17 34.76
C PRO A 590 -52.18 -41.89 35.42
#